data_AF-K9EC17-F1
#
_entry.id   AF-K9EC17-F1
#
_cell.length_a   1.000
_cell.length_b   1.000
_cell.length_c   1.000
_cell.angle_alpha   90.00
_cell.angle_beta   90.00
_cell.angle_gamma   90.00
#
_symmetry.space_group_name_H-M   'P 1'
#
loop_
_entity.id
_entity.type
_entity.pdbx_description
1 polymer ?
#
loop_
_entity_poly.entity_id
_entity_poly.type
_entity_poly.pdbx_seq_one_letter_code
_entity_poly.pdbx_strand_id
1 'polypeptide(L)'
;MKASKAQSIISLITCFFLILAVTICKENKFRNILSENENTTEKQGGNTGILRQADDGVQIISTRQIAGDINGYGGSVPLEIYMKDNRIIKVVALENSETPSYFAKVRNSNLLQQWDNLSPEEALNKEVDGISGATESAAAIIQSVQKAMEYAEAHSLEETDASFSFDWILFLGLLAGIAVCTLAITYFSKQQPRAQTMQYVLNFFNLALVIVVTALSIQPKNNQVINKEEPIMTQDNKSTVLESIHARTSIRSYLPKEVEEEKVEQLLRAAMAAPTATNKQPWAFIVIKEKEVLNELGSTLPYAKMAKEAPLAIVVCGDLTKAISGAGSDYWVQDASAATENLLLAAQGLGLGAVWTGVYPIKERVKEVQKILHLPEYIIPLNVVPVGYPAENPLPKDKWKPENVHYNRWKEIR
;
A
#
# COMPACT_ATOMS: atom_id res chain seq x y z
N MET A 1 40.81 -58.97 -13.78
CA MET A 1 39.35 -59.07 -14.02
C MET A 1 38.44 -58.31 -13.03
N LYS A 2 38.95 -57.54 -12.05
CA LYS A 2 38.10 -56.79 -11.08
C LYS A 2 37.86 -55.30 -11.41
N ALA A 3 38.64 -54.68 -12.30
CA ALA A 3 38.55 -53.24 -12.58
C ALA A 3 37.36 -52.84 -13.48
N SER A 4 36.93 -53.67 -14.45
CA SER A 4 35.85 -53.29 -15.37
C SER A 4 34.46 -53.27 -14.73
N LYS A 5 34.24 -54.09 -13.68
CA LYS A 5 32.98 -54.09 -12.92
C LYS A 5 32.82 -52.82 -12.08
N ALA A 6 33.89 -52.33 -11.45
CA ALA A 6 33.86 -51.09 -10.67
C ALA A 6 33.58 -49.86 -11.55
N GLN A 7 34.19 -49.80 -12.73
CA GLN A 7 33.94 -48.72 -13.70
C GLN A 7 32.51 -48.72 -14.23
N SER A 8 31.94 -49.91 -14.47
CA SER A 8 30.54 -50.05 -14.89
C SER A 8 29.57 -49.63 -13.80
N ILE A 9 29.86 -49.95 -12.53
CA ILE A 9 29.05 -49.54 -11.37
C ILE A 9 29.09 -48.03 -11.18
N ILE A 10 30.27 -47.41 -11.26
CA ILE A 10 30.40 -45.95 -11.14
C ILE A 10 29.64 -45.25 -12.26
N SER A 11 29.76 -45.74 -13.51
CA SER A 11 29.02 -45.19 -14.65
C SER A 11 27.51 -45.31 -14.48
N LEU A 12 27.03 -46.43 -13.93
CA LEU A 12 25.61 -46.67 -13.67
C LEU A 12 25.08 -45.73 -12.57
N ILE A 13 25.87 -45.51 -11.51
CA ILE A 13 25.53 -44.57 -10.43
C ILE A 13 25.45 -43.13 -10.97
N THR A 14 26.41 -42.70 -11.80
CA THR A 14 26.34 -41.38 -12.43
C THR A 14 25.13 -41.23 -13.36
N CYS A 15 24.79 -42.25 -14.16
CA CYS A 15 23.57 -42.23 -14.98
C CYS A 15 22.30 -42.15 -14.13
N PHE A 16 22.25 -42.87 -13.01
CA PHE A 16 21.12 -42.84 -12.09
C PHE A 16 20.92 -41.45 -11.48
N PHE A 17 21.99 -40.80 -11.01
CA PHE A 17 21.89 -39.43 -10.48
C PHE A 17 21.56 -38.39 -11.56
N LEU A 18 22.04 -38.56 -12.80
CA LEU A 18 21.64 -37.70 -13.92
C LEU A 18 20.15 -37.84 -14.25
N ILE A 19 19.62 -39.07 -14.28
CA ILE A 19 18.19 -39.30 -14.53
C ILE A 19 17.35 -38.77 -13.37
N LEU A 20 17.79 -38.96 -12.12
CA LEU A 20 17.10 -38.43 -10.94
C LEU A 20 17.06 -36.90 -10.97
N ALA A 21 18.18 -36.24 -11.30
CA ALA A 21 18.24 -34.79 -11.47
C ALA A 21 17.30 -34.31 -12.58
N VAL A 22 17.28 -34.98 -13.74
CA VAL A 22 16.35 -34.67 -14.84
C VAL A 22 14.89 -34.89 -14.44
N THR A 23 14.60 -35.91 -13.64
CA THR A 23 13.24 -36.23 -13.18
C THR A 23 12.73 -35.19 -12.18
N ILE A 24 13.57 -34.79 -11.21
CA ILE A 24 13.27 -33.72 -10.25
C ILE A 24 13.08 -32.37 -10.98
N CYS A 25 13.92 -32.07 -12.00
CA CYS A 25 13.74 -30.88 -12.83
C CYS A 25 12.46 -30.93 -13.68
N LYS A 26 12.02 -32.12 -14.10
CA LYS A 26 10.77 -32.28 -14.85
C LYS A 26 9.55 -32.04 -13.95
N GLU A 27 9.58 -32.48 -12.70
CA GLU A 27 8.50 -32.23 -11.72
C GLU A 27 8.37 -30.75 -11.34
N ASN A 28 9.48 -30.02 -11.12
CA ASN A 28 9.42 -28.58 -10.85
C ASN A 28 8.95 -27.76 -12.06
N LYS A 29 9.25 -28.21 -13.29
CA LYS A 29 8.71 -27.58 -14.50
C LYS A 29 7.24 -27.97 -14.75
N PHE A 30 6.82 -29.18 -14.38
CA PHE A 30 5.42 -29.62 -14.47
C PHE A 30 4.52 -28.85 -13.49
N ARG A 31 5.04 -28.52 -12.30
CA ARG A 31 4.32 -27.72 -11.31
C ARG A 31 4.06 -26.29 -11.79
N ASN A 32 5.01 -25.68 -12.51
CA ASN A 32 4.83 -24.35 -13.14
C ASN A 32 3.95 -24.40 -14.42
N ILE A 33 3.90 -25.53 -15.14
CA ILE A 33 3.02 -25.68 -16.32
C ILE A 33 1.57 -25.99 -15.91
N LEU A 34 1.35 -26.63 -14.76
CA LEU A 34 0.02 -26.82 -14.20
C LEU A 34 -0.55 -25.52 -13.58
N SER A 35 0.30 -24.56 -13.17
CA SER A 35 -0.19 -23.25 -12.70
C SER A 35 -0.60 -22.28 -13.81
N GLU A 36 -0.18 -22.50 -15.06
CA GLU A 36 -0.50 -21.62 -16.20
C GLU A 36 -1.73 -22.06 -17.01
N ASN A 37 -2.35 -23.22 -16.73
CA ASN A 37 -3.49 -23.74 -17.51
C ASN A 37 -4.81 -23.91 -16.74
N GLU A 38 -4.93 -23.38 -15.52
CA GLU A 38 -6.23 -23.23 -14.84
C GLU A 38 -6.56 -21.75 -14.64
N ASN A 39 -6.98 -21.08 -15.72
CA ASN A 39 -7.69 -19.80 -15.61
C ASN A 39 -8.79 -19.70 -16.67
N THR A 40 -9.76 -20.60 -16.57
CA THR A 40 -11.14 -20.39 -17.05
C THR A 40 -12.08 -21.32 -16.31
N THR A 41 -12.47 -20.99 -15.07
CA THR A 41 -13.85 -21.09 -14.58
C THR A 41 -13.95 -20.54 -13.17
N GLU A 42 -15.02 -19.79 -12.89
CA GLU A 42 -15.45 -19.38 -11.56
C GLU A 42 -15.40 -20.52 -10.54
N LYS A 43 -14.80 -20.28 -9.37
CA LYS A 43 -15.28 -20.85 -8.10
C LYS A 43 -14.70 -20.14 -6.88
N GLN A 44 -15.61 -19.85 -5.96
CA GLN A 44 -15.39 -19.40 -4.59
C GLN A 44 -14.58 -20.41 -3.77
N GLY A 45 -13.72 -19.90 -2.88
CA GLY A 45 -13.36 -20.55 -1.60
C GLY A 45 -11.88 -20.90 -1.39
N GLY A 46 -11.26 -20.24 -0.41
CA GLY A 46 -10.25 -20.88 0.46
C GLY A 46 -8.79 -20.45 0.29
N ASN A 47 -8.43 -19.25 0.72
CA ASN A 47 -7.14 -19.05 1.38
C ASN A 47 -7.42 -18.29 2.69
N THR A 48 -7.19 -18.93 3.84
CA THR A 48 -7.58 -18.46 5.17
C THR A 48 -7.03 -17.06 5.42
N GLY A 49 -7.90 -16.05 5.51
CA GLY A 49 -7.55 -14.64 5.70
C GLY A 49 -6.91 -14.31 7.06
N ILE A 50 -6.30 -15.28 7.72
CA ILE A 50 -5.56 -15.17 8.99
C ILE A 50 -4.14 -14.69 8.70
N LEU A 51 -3.41 -15.32 7.78
CA LEU A 51 -2.05 -14.96 7.43
C LEU A 51 -2.00 -14.52 5.97
N ARG A 52 -1.52 -13.30 5.72
CA ARG A 52 -1.29 -12.76 4.37
C ARG A 52 0.16 -12.35 4.24
N GLN A 53 0.80 -12.75 3.14
CA GLN A 53 2.15 -12.30 2.78
C GLN A 53 2.01 -11.09 1.85
N ALA A 54 2.72 -9.99 2.14
CA ALA A 54 2.84 -8.84 1.25
C ALA A 54 4.12 -8.92 0.40
N ASP A 55 4.17 -8.16 -0.70
CA ASP A 55 5.20 -8.21 -1.75
C ASP A 55 6.65 -7.91 -1.25
N ASP A 56 6.80 -7.44 -0.02
CA ASP A 56 8.04 -7.00 0.62
C ASP A 56 8.53 -7.91 1.76
N GLY A 57 7.97 -9.12 1.87
CA GLY A 57 8.30 -10.10 2.91
C GLY A 57 7.67 -9.81 4.28
N VAL A 58 6.65 -8.94 4.32
CA VAL A 58 5.87 -8.67 5.52
C VAL A 58 4.73 -9.69 5.65
N GLN A 59 4.72 -10.40 6.78
CA GLN A 59 3.62 -11.26 7.21
C GLN A 59 2.57 -10.42 7.94
N ILE A 60 1.30 -10.56 7.55
CA ILE A 60 0.16 -9.87 8.17
C ILE A 60 -0.72 -10.91 8.83
N ILE A 61 -0.83 -10.86 10.16
CA ILE A 61 -1.69 -11.73 10.95
C ILE A 61 -2.96 -10.96 11.31
N SER A 62 -4.10 -11.40 10.79
CA SER A 62 -5.42 -10.86 11.07
C SER A 62 -6.08 -11.62 12.22
N THR A 63 -6.51 -10.89 13.24
CA THR A 63 -7.16 -11.50 14.40
C THR A 63 -8.65 -11.77 14.19
N ARG A 64 -9.24 -11.37 13.06
CA ARG A 64 -10.69 -11.52 12.79
C ARG A 64 -11.20 -12.95 12.94
N GLN A 65 -10.38 -13.94 12.61
CA GLN A 65 -10.77 -15.37 12.65
C GLN A 65 -10.19 -16.13 13.85
N ILE A 66 -9.16 -15.60 14.51
CA ILE A 66 -8.48 -16.26 15.65
C ILE A 66 -8.83 -15.65 17.01
N ALA A 67 -9.33 -14.41 17.04
CA ALA A 67 -9.73 -13.66 18.23
C ALA A 67 -11.20 -13.20 18.17
N GLY A 68 -12.04 -13.88 17.38
CA GLY A 68 -13.45 -13.49 17.19
C GLY A 68 -14.34 -13.58 18.44
N ASP A 69 -13.88 -14.31 19.46
CA ASP A 69 -14.48 -14.46 20.78
C ASP A 69 -14.04 -13.36 21.78
N ILE A 70 -13.00 -12.61 21.46
CA ILE A 70 -12.47 -11.55 22.33
C ILE A 70 -13.23 -10.25 22.07
N ASN A 71 -13.88 -9.73 23.11
CA ASN A 71 -14.65 -8.49 23.05
C ASN A 71 -14.13 -7.48 24.06
N GLY A 72 -14.07 -6.22 23.64
CA GLY A 72 -13.94 -5.08 24.54
C GLY A 72 -15.29 -4.73 25.18
N TYR A 73 -15.41 -3.50 25.69
CA TYR A 73 -16.62 -3.06 26.39
C TYR A 73 -17.85 -2.99 25.47
N GLY A 74 -17.68 -2.41 24.27
CA GLY A 74 -18.75 -2.18 23.30
C GLY A 74 -18.85 -3.25 22.21
N GLY A 75 -17.82 -4.06 22.03
CA GLY A 75 -17.79 -5.09 20.99
C GLY A 75 -16.39 -5.56 20.61
N SER A 76 -16.29 -6.29 19.51
CA SER A 76 -15.03 -6.88 19.05
C SER A 76 -14.09 -5.84 18.47
N VAL A 77 -12.79 -5.99 18.75
CA VAL A 77 -11.71 -5.12 18.24
C VAL A 77 -10.72 -5.95 17.44
N PRO A 78 -11.05 -6.31 16.19
CA PRO A 78 -10.12 -7.06 15.35
C PRO A 78 -8.87 -6.23 15.05
N LEU A 79 -7.72 -6.90 14.98
CA LEU A 79 -6.41 -6.33 14.77
C LEU A 79 -5.74 -6.95 13.55
N GLU A 80 -4.81 -6.21 12.95
CA GLU A 80 -3.77 -6.72 12.07
C GLU A 80 -2.41 -6.46 12.68
N ILE A 81 -1.62 -7.53 12.81
CA ILE A 81 -0.25 -7.47 13.29
C ILE A 81 0.65 -7.67 12.07
N TYR A 82 1.48 -6.67 11.81
CA TYR A 82 2.44 -6.70 10.71
C TYR A 82 3.78 -7.17 11.27
N MET A 83 4.34 -8.21 10.68
CA MET A 83 5.58 -8.85 11.09
C MET A 83 6.56 -8.93 9.95
N LYS A 84 7.84 -8.72 10.25
CA LYS A 84 8.95 -8.91 9.29
C LYS A 84 10.19 -9.29 10.06
N ASP A 85 10.98 -10.21 9.49
CA ASP A 85 12.22 -10.68 10.10
C ASP A 85 12.02 -11.15 11.57
N ASN A 86 10.90 -11.84 11.83
CA ASN A 86 10.48 -12.31 13.16
C ASN A 86 10.28 -11.19 14.21
N ARG A 87 9.92 -9.98 13.77
CA ARG A 87 9.61 -8.84 14.64
C ARG A 87 8.31 -8.16 14.23
N ILE A 88 7.58 -7.68 15.22
CA ILE A 88 6.37 -6.86 15.02
C ILE A 88 6.80 -5.49 14.51
N ILE A 89 6.34 -5.13 13.31
CA ILE A 89 6.52 -3.79 12.73
C ILE A 89 5.51 -2.82 13.31
N LYS A 90 4.25 -3.26 13.43
CA LYS A 90 3.14 -2.47 13.97
C LYS A 90 1.93 -3.34 14.30
N VAL A 91 1.14 -2.88 15.25
CA VAL A 91 -0.20 -3.41 15.54
C VAL A 91 -1.24 -2.38 15.11
N VAL A 92 -2.19 -2.78 14.27
CA VAL A 92 -3.25 -1.91 13.75
C VAL A 92 -4.59 -2.45 14.17
N ALA A 93 -5.40 -1.64 14.85
CA ALA A 93 -6.79 -1.98 15.09
C ALA A 93 -7.64 -1.69 13.85
N LEU A 94 -8.38 -2.69 13.39
CA LEU A 94 -9.29 -2.62 12.26
C LEU A 94 -10.63 -1.97 12.65
N GLU A 95 -11.52 -1.83 11.68
CA GLU A 95 -12.93 -1.48 11.93
C GLU A 95 -13.52 -2.43 12.98
N ASN A 96 -14.05 -1.83 14.05
CA ASN A 96 -14.43 -2.50 15.28
C ASN A 96 -15.77 -1.97 15.79
N SER A 97 -16.42 -2.74 16.65
CA SER A 97 -17.72 -2.40 17.27
C SER A 97 -17.57 -1.84 18.69
N GLU A 98 -16.37 -1.39 19.08
CA GLU A 98 -16.13 -0.80 20.39
C GLU A 98 -16.81 0.58 20.52
N THR A 99 -17.07 0.96 21.76
CA THR A 99 -17.60 2.28 22.12
C THR A 99 -16.60 3.36 21.68
N PRO A 100 -17.01 4.35 20.85
CA PRO A 100 -16.10 5.33 20.27
C PRO A 100 -15.25 6.09 21.30
N SER A 101 -15.81 6.40 22.48
CA SER A 101 -15.11 7.10 23.55
C SER A 101 -14.03 6.25 24.24
N TYR A 102 -14.25 4.94 24.39
CA TYR A 102 -13.25 4.02 24.96
C TYR A 102 -12.18 3.68 23.94
N PHE A 103 -12.57 3.42 22.69
CA PHE A 103 -11.60 3.18 21.63
C PHE A 103 -10.74 4.42 21.34
N ALA A 104 -11.30 5.64 21.44
CA ALA A 104 -10.52 6.86 21.33
C ALA A 104 -9.43 6.97 22.41
N LYS A 105 -9.72 6.52 23.65
CA LYS A 105 -8.69 6.48 24.71
C LYS A 105 -7.57 5.49 24.38
N VAL A 106 -7.90 4.36 23.75
CA VAL A 106 -6.88 3.42 23.25
C VAL A 106 -6.07 4.01 22.11
N ARG A 107 -6.73 4.60 21.12
CA ARG A 107 -6.05 5.20 19.95
C ARG A 107 -5.14 6.37 20.35
N ASN A 108 -5.55 7.14 21.36
CA ASN A 108 -4.79 8.28 21.86
C ASN A 108 -3.74 7.89 22.91
N SER A 109 -3.68 6.62 23.31
CA SER A 109 -2.60 6.10 24.15
C SER A 109 -1.49 5.50 23.29
N ASN A 110 -0.42 5.07 23.94
CA ASN A 110 0.68 4.34 23.31
C ASN A 110 0.49 2.81 23.36
N LEU A 111 -0.73 2.31 23.63
CA LEU A 111 -0.96 0.88 23.87
C LEU A 111 -0.56 0.02 22.67
N LEU A 112 -0.99 0.36 21.46
CA LEU A 112 -0.71 -0.44 20.27
C LEU A 112 0.79 -0.49 19.91
N GLN A 113 1.52 0.57 20.24
CA GLN A 113 2.96 0.68 20.02
C GLN A 113 3.79 -0.07 21.08
N GLN A 114 3.16 -0.60 22.14
CA GLN A 114 3.88 -1.35 23.17
C GLN A 114 4.57 -2.60 22.62
N TRP A 115 4.10 -3.13 21.49
CA TRP A 115 4.64 -4.34 20.87
C TRP A 115 5.58 -4.08 19.70
N ASP A 116 5.83 -2.81 19.36
CA ASP A 116 6.70 -2.47 18.24
C ASP A 116 8.12 -3.03 18.48
N ASN A 117 8.67 -3.67 17.46
CA ASN A 117 10.00 -4.28 17.41
C ASN A 117 10.21 -5.49 18.35
N LEU A 118 9.16 -6.06 18.92
CA LEU A 118 9.25 -7.30 19.72
C LEU A 118 9.15 -8.54 18.81
N SER A 119 9.85 -9.62 19.19
CA SER A 119 9.58 -10.96 18.65
C SER A 119 8.25 -11.51 19.20
N PRO A 120 7.67 -12.56 18.60
CA PRO A 120 6.50 -13.23 19.16
C PRO A 120 6.69 -13.68 20.62
N GLU A 121 7.83 -14.29 20.93
CA GLU A 121 8.18 -14.72 22.29
C GLU A 121 8.28 -13.54 23.26
N GLU A 122 8.92 -12.44 22.85
CA GLU A 122 9.04 -11.21 23.66
C GLU A 122 7.67 -10.57 23.88
N ALA A 123 6.81 -10.59 22.87
CA ALA A 123 5.46 -10.02 22.90
C ALA A 123 4.51 -10.81 23.83
N LEU A 124 4.63 -12.14 23.86
CA LEU A 124 3.83 -13.01 24.74
C LEU A 124 4.18 -12.82 26.22
N ASN A 125 5.45 -12.56 26.53
CA ASN A 125 5.94 -12.38 27.90
C ASN A 125 5.89 -10.93 28.40
N LYS A 126 5.44 -9.99 27.56
CA LYS A 126 5.39 -8.57 27.93
C LYS A 126 4.17 -8.29 28.82
N GLU A 127 4.43 -7.77 30.02
CA GLU A 127 3.39 -7.15 30.85
C GLU A 127 2.99 -5.80 30.25
N VAL A 128 1.70 -5.63 29.96
CA VAL A 128 1.13 -4.40 29.40
C VAL A 128 0.00 -3.92 30.28
N ASP A 129 0.13 -2.69 30.77
CA ASP A 129 -0.88 -2.08 31.62
C ASP A 129 -2.15 -1.72 30.84
N GLY A 130 -3.30 -1.92 31.49
CA GLY A 130 -4.58 -1.47 30.98
C GLY A 130 -4.70 0.07 30.98
N ILE A 131 -5.63 0.59 30.18
CA ILE A 131 -5.89 2.04 30.11
C ILE A 131 -6.99 2.42 31.10
N SER A 132 -6.70 3.38 31.98
CA SER A 132 -7.67 3.89 32.95
C SER A 132 -8.92 4.45 32.25
N GLY A 133 -10.08 3.91 32.61
CA GLY A 133 -11.37 4.26 32.01
C GLY A 133 -11.59 3.73 30.59
N ALA A 134 -10.80 2.74 30.16
CA ALA A 134 -11.01 1.89 28.98
C ALA A 134 -10.39 0.48 29.21
N THR A 135 -10.49 -0.03 30.44
CA THR A 135 -9.78 -1.24 30.90
C THR A 135 -10.16 -2.47 30.08
N GLU A 136 -11.47 -2.71 29.87
CA GLU A 136 -11.98 -3.85 29.10
C GLU A 136 -11.55 -3.79 27.63
N SER A 137 -11.62 -2.60 27.02
CA SER A 137 -11.16 -2.38 25.64
C SER A 137 -9.67 -2.62 25.48
N ALA A 138 -8.86 -2.17 26.44
CA ALA A 138 -7.42 -2.40 26.44
C ALA A 138 -7.09 -3.89 26.65
N ALA A 139 -7.78 -4.57 27.57
CA ALA A 139 -7.60 -5.99 27.85
C ALA A 139 -7.94 -6.85 26.63
N ALA A 140 -8.99 -6.51 25.89
CA ALA A 140 -9.38 -7.20 24.65
C ALA A 140 -8.29 -7.10 23.56
N ILE A 141 -7.65 -5.94 23.44
CA ILE A 141 -6.55 -5.72 22.49
C ILE A 141 -5.32 -6.51 22.91
N ILE A 142 -4.96 -6.48 24.20
CA ILE A 142 -3.82 -7.25 24.75
C ILE A 142 -4.02 -8.74 24.45
N GLN A 143 -5.19 -9.29 24.76
CA GLN A 143 -5.52 -10.70 24.48
C GLN A 143 -5.50 -11.04 22.98
N SER A 144 -5.95 -10.11 22.13
CA SER A 144 -5.94 -10.31 20.68
C SER A 144 -4.53 -10.36 20.11
N VAL A 145 -3.61 -9.53 20.63
CA VAL A 145 -2.18 -9.58 20.27
C VAL A 145 -1.57 -10.89 20.75
N GLN A 146 -1.86 -11.34 21.97
CA GLN A 146 -1.38 -12.62 22.49
C GLN A 146 -1.79 -13.79 21.58
N LYS A 147 -3.08 -13.91 21.23
CA LYS A 147 -3.55 -14.96 20.30
C LYS A 147 -2.86 -14.89 18.93
N ALA A 148 -2.57 -13.69 18.43
CA ALA A 148 -1.86 -13.53 17.17
C ALA A 148 -0.41 -14.02 17.26
N MET A 149 0.27 -13.77 18.38
CA MET A 149 1.66 -14.20 18.59
C MET A 149 1.78 -15.69 18.85
N GLU A 150 0.82 -16.30 19.57
CA GLU A 150 0.70 -17.77 19.67
C GLU A 150 0.54 -18.40 18.29
N TYR A 151 -0.30 -17.81 17.44
CA TYR A 151 -0.46 -18.24 16.05
C TYR A 151 0.86 -18.08 15.26
N ALA A 152 1.55 -16.96 15.41
CA ALA A 152 2.83 -16.69 14.74
C ALA A 152 3.90 -17.71 15.13
N GLU A 153 4.08 -18.01 16.42
CA GLU A 153 5.05 -19.01 16.89
C GLU A 153 4.75 -20.40 16.30
N ALA A 154 3.48 -20.83 16.36
CA ALA A 154 3.07 -22.13 15.84
C ALA A 154 3.35 -22.30 14.33
N HIS A 155 3.31 -21.21 13.55
CA HIS A 155 3.47 -21.23 12.09
C HIS A 155 4.85 -20.73 11.61
N SER A 156 5.68 -20.16 12.47
CA SER A 156 7.07 -19.75 12.18
C SER A 156 8.03 -20.92 11.98
N LEU A 157 7.64 -22.11 12.41
CA LEU A 157 8.43 -23.34 12.27
C LEU A 157 8.37 -23.93 10.84
N GLU A 158 7.49 -23.42 9.96
CA GLU A 158 7.32 -23.94 8.60
C GLU A 158 8.02 -23.12 7.50
N GLU A 159 8.38 -21.84 7.73
CA GLU A 159 9.01 -20.98 6.72
C GLU A 159 10.42 -20.50 7.15
N THR A 160 11.41 -21.38 7.09
CA THR A 160 12.84 -20.97 7.01
C THR A 160 13.50 -21.61 5.80
N ASP A 161 12.96 -21.34 4.61
CA ASP A 161 13.70 -21.62 3.37
C ASP A 161 14.71 -20.49 3.15
N ALA A 162 15.94 -20.73 3.58
CA ALA A 162 17.09 -19.93 3.16
C ALA A 162 17.16 -19.96 1.63
N SER A 163 16.70 -18.88 0.97
CA SER A 163 16.72 -18.79 -0.50
C SER A 163 18.15 -18.61 -0.99
N PHE A 164 18.80 -19.73 -1.31
CA PHE A 164 20.07 -19.76 -2.02
C PHE A 164 19.82 -19.53 -3.52
N SER A 165 20.29 -18.41 -4.08
CA SER A 165 20.30 -18.23 -5.53
C SER A 165 21.42 -19.07 -6.15
N PHE A 166 21.06 -20.17 -6.82
CA PHE A 166 22.02 -21.05 -7.52
C PHE A 166 22.07 -20.73 -9.01
N ASP A 167 23.23 -20.32 -9.53
CA ASP A 167 23.40 -19.96 -10.94
C ASP A 167 23.60 -21.22 -11.80
N TRP A 168 22.48 -21.74 -12.30
CA TRP A 168 22.43 -22.99 -13.08
C TRP A 168 23.26 -22.96 -14.36
N ILE A 169 23.50 -21.78 -14.94
CA ILE A 169 24.26 -21.63 -16.19
C ILE A 169 25.75 -21.92 -15.95
N LEU A 170 26.31 -21.36 -14.87
CA LEU A 170 27.70 -21.62 -14.47
C LEU A 170 27.89 -23.10 -14.07
N PHE A 171 26.93 -23.68 -13.34
CA PHE A 171 26.99 -25.08 -12.91
C PHE A 171 26.92 -26.06 -14.09
N LEU A 172 26.00 -25.86 -15.04
CA LEU A 172 25.89 -26.69 -16.24
C LEU A 172 27.11 -26.56 -17.16
N GLY A 173 27.66 -25.35 -17.29
CA GLY A 173 28.89 -25.10 -18.04
C GLY A 173 30.10 -25.85 -17.47
N LEU A 174 30.23 -25.88 -16.13
CA LEU A 174 31.31 -26.60 -15.44
C LEU A 174 31.20 -28.12 -15.62
N LEU A 175 30.00 -28.69 -15.49
CA LEU A 175 29.76 -30.12 -15.71
C LEU A 175 30.07 -30.54 -17.15
N ALA A 176 29.67 -29.73 -18.13
CA ALA A 176 29.97 -29.98 -19.54
C ALA A 176 31.48 -29.95 -19.80
N GLY A 177 32.20 -28.96 -19.24
CA GLY A 177 33.66 -28.87 -19.35
C GLY A 177 34.37 -30.09 -18.77
N ILE A 178 33.92 -30.59 -17.62
CA ILE A 178 34.50 -31.78 -16.99
C ILE A 178 34.22 -33.04 -17.80
N ALA A 179 33.02 -33.20 -18.35
CA ALA A 179 32.69 -34.32 -19.22
C ALA A 179 33.62 -34.36 -20.46
N VAL A 180 33.87 -33.20 -21.08
CA VAL A 180 34.79 -33.08 -22.24
C VAL A 180 36.23 -33.40 -21.84
N CYS A 181 36.72 -32.87 -20.71
CA CYS A 181 38.05 -33.19 -20.21
C CYS A 181 38.21 -34.68 -19.92
N THR A 182 37.21 -35.30 -19.28
CA THR A 182 37.24 -36.72 -18.94
C THR A 182 37.24 -37.60 -20.19
N LEU A 183 36.47 -37.24 -21.22
CA LEU A 183 36.45 -37.93 -22.51
C LEU A 183 37.80 -37.78 -23.25
N ALA A 184 38.37 -36.58 -23.26
CA ALA A 184 39.67 -36.31 -23.88
C ALA A 184 40.79 -37.12 -23.21
N ILE A 185 40.86 -37.12 -21.87
CA ILE A 185 41.87 -37.88 -21.13
C ILE A 185 41.69 -39.39 -21.37
N THR A 186 40.46 -39.89 -21.43
CA THR A 186 40.17 -41.31 -21.70
C THR A 186 40.53 -41.73 -23.13
N TYR A 187 40.39 -40.82 -24.10
CA TYR A 187 40.83 -41.03 -25.48
C TYR A 187 42.37 -41.12 -25.57
N PHE A 188 43.08 -40.21 -24.90
CA PHE A 188 44.56 -40.19 -24.90
C PHE A 188 45.18 -41.29 -24.02
N SER A 189 44.56 -41.69 -22.91
CA SER A 189 45.09 -42.72 -22.00
C SER A 189 44.98 -44.15 -22.57
N LYS A 190 44.18 -44.34 -23.63
CA LYS A 190 44.09 -45.62 -24.37
C LYS A 190 45.40 -45.99 -25.08
N GLN A 191 46.34 -45.06 -25.25
CA GLN A 191 47.61 -45.28 -25.95
C GLN A 191 48.81 -45.62 -25.04
N GLN A 192 48.71 -45.50 -23.70
CA GLN A 192 49.82 -45.87 -22.80
C GLN A 192 49.38 -46.49 -21.45
N PRO A 193 49.81 -47.73 -21.10
CA PRO A 193 49.36 -48.43 -19.89
C PRO A 193 49.95 -47.89 -18.56
N ARG A 194 50.87 -46.91 -18.60
CA ARG A 194 51.37 -46.22 -17.39
C ARG A 194 50.54 -44.99 -16.96
N ALA A 195 49.46 -44.67 -17.67
CA ALA A 195 48.67 -43.44 -17.46
C ALA A 195 47.50 -43.56 -16.45
N GLN A 196 47.25 -44.74 -15.86
CA GLN A 196 46.08 -44.94 -14.98
C GLN A 196 46.18 -44.16 -13.65
N THR A 197 47.34 -44.17 -12.98
CA THR A 197 47.55 -43.39 -11.74
C THR A 197 47.43 -41.89 -11.97
N MET A 198 47.95 -41.40 -13.11
CA MET A 198 47.85 -39.99 -13.49
C MET A 198 46.40 -39.56 -13.77
N GLN A 199 45.56 -40.46 -14.28
CA GLN A 199 44.14 -40.18 -14.52
C GLN A 199 43.32 -40.10 -13.22
N TYR A 200 43.64 -40.90 -12.20
CA TYR A 200 42.99 -40.78 -10.89
C TYR A 200 43.32 -39.47 -10.18
N VAL A 201 44.58 -39.02 -10.26
CA VAL A 201 45.00 -37.73 -9.69
C VAL A 201 44.30 -36.56 -10.39
N LEU A 202 44.20 -36.61 -11.72
CA LEU A 202 43.54 -35.54 -12.48
C LEU A 202 42.02 -35.49 -12.26
N ASN A 203 41.37 -36.64 -12.13
CA ASN A 203 39.96 -36.72 -11.75
C ASN A 203 39.71 -36.20 -10.32
N PHE A 204 40.63 -36.47 -9.39
CA PHE A 204 40.56 -35.94 -8.02
C PHE A 204 40.68 -34.41 -8.01
N PHE A 205 41.60 -33.85 -8.79
CA PHE A 205 41.75 -32.39 -8.94
C PHE A 205 40.51 -31.75 -9.58
N ASN A 206 39.94 -32.35 -10.62
CA ASN A 206 38.70 -31.84 -11.23
C ASN A 206 37.52 -31.90 -10.25
N LEU A 207 37.39 -32.96 -9.46
CA LEU A 207 36.34 -33.07 -8.44
C LEU A 207 36.52 -32.03 -7.32
N ALA A 208 37.76 -31.81 -6.86
CA ALA A 208 38.07 -30.77 -5.89
C ALA A 208 37.77 -29.37 -6.43
N LEU A 209 38.07 -29.11 -7.71
CA LEU A 209 37.78 -27.84 -8.37
C LEU A 209 36.26 -27.58 -8.44
N VAL A 210 35.45 -28.61 -8.73
CA VAL A 210 33.98 -28.49 -8.70
C VAL A 210 33.50 -28.07 -7.32
N ILE A 211 33.98 -28.75 -6.28
CA ILE A 211 33.56 -28.49 -4.90
C ILE A 211 33.93 -27.06 -4.47
N VAL A 212 35.11 -26.59 -4.86
CA VAL A 212 35.57 -25.22 -4.53
C VAL A 212 34.76 -24.18 -5.30
N VAL A 213 34.49 -24.39 -6.59
CA VAL A 213 33.69 -23.46 -7.39
C VAL A 213 32.23 -23.43 -6.95
N THR A 214 31.63 -24.57 -6.60
CA THR A 214 30.27 -24.61 -6.03
C THR A 214 30.23 -23.96 -4.66
N ALA A 215 31.25 -24.13 -3.81
CA ALA A 215 31.33 -23.46 -2.52
C ALA A 215 31.51 -21.94 -2.65
N LEU A 216 32.31 -21.47 -3.61
CA LEU A 216 32.54 -20.03 -3.84
C LEU A 216 31.37 -19.31 -4.52
N SER A 217 30.54 -20.04 -5.27
CA SER A 217 29.31 -19.53 -5.89
C SER A 217 28.17 -19.33 -4.88
N ILE A 218 28.31 -19.87 -3.66
CA ILE A 218 27.41 -19.63 -2.54
C ILE A 218 27.92 -18.39 -1.80
N GLN A 219 27.51 -17.21 -2.24
CA GLN A 219 27.74 -15.96 -1.51
C GLN A 219 26.47 -15.60 -0.73
N PRO A 220 26.54 -15.31 0.58
CA PRO A 220 25.43 -14.70 1.29
C PRO A 220 25.20 -13.29 0.72
N LYS A 221 23.96 -12.98 0.35
CA LYS A 221 23.60 -11.63 -0.08
C LYS A 221 23.74 -10.70 1.13
N ASN A 222 24.76 -9.85 1.14
CA ASN A 222 24.96 -8.87 2.19
C ASN A 222 23.85 -7.82 2.06
N ASN A 223 22.94 -7.75 3.03
CA ASN A 223 21.93 -6.69 3.10
C ASN A 223 22.65 -5.35 3.24
N GLN A 224 22.67 -4.56 2.18
CA GLN A 224 23.09 -3.18 2.24
C GLN A 224 22.15 -2.43 3.18
N VAL A 225 22.74 -1.75 4.17
CA VAL A 225 22.07 -0.77 5.01
C VAL A 225 21.55 0.34 4.09
N ILE A 226 20.26 0.31 3.77
CA ILE A 226 19.59 1.43 3.13
C ILE A 226 19.46 2.52 4.20
N ASN A 227 20.14 3.64 3.97
CA ASN A 227 20.02 4.83 4.78
C ASN A 227 18.55 5.27 4.83
N LYS A 228 18.12 5.68 6.02
CA LYS A 228 16.83 6.33 6.30
C LYS A 228 16.44 7.31 5.19
N GLU A 229 15.49 6.91 4.37
CA GLU A 229 14.51 7.83 3.79
C GLU A 229 13.18 7.54 4.49
N GLU A 230 12.54 8.61 5.00
CA GLU A 230 11.20 8.50 5.59
C GLU A 230 10.25 7.85 4.60
N PRO A 231 9.37 6.92 5.03
CA PRO A 231 8.55 6.17 4.11
C PRO A 231 7.55 7.11 3.42
N ILE A 232 7.74 7.27 2.11
CA ILE A 232 6.72 7.75 1.19
C ILE A 232 5.56 6.76 1.27
N MET A 233 4.41 7.25 1.72
CA MET A 233 3.15 6.50 1.78
C MET A 233 2.79 5.95 0.40
N THR A 234 3.09 4.67 0.15
CA THR A 234 2.63 3.97 -1.04
C THR A 234 1.12 3.74 -0.94
N GLN A 235 0.43 4.32 -1.91
CA GLN A 235 -1.01 4.30 -2.08
C GLN A 235 -1.49 2.90 -2.45
N ASP A 236 -2.01 2.17 -1.47
CA ASP A 236 -3.14 1.26 -1.74
C ASP A 236 -4.10 1.29 -0.55
N ASN A 237 -4.74 2.45 -0.39
CA ASN A 237 -5.70 2.68 0.67
C ASN A 237 -6.92 3.33 0.02
N LYS A 238 -7.89 2.51 -0.40
CA LYS A 238 -9.25 3.01 -0.66
C LYS A 238 -9.81 3.46 0.68
N SER A 239 -9.52 4.72 1.06
CA SER A 239 -10.19 5.37 2.17
C SER A 239 -11.69 5.25 1.96
N THR A 240 -12.41 4.84 3.00
CA THR A 240 -13.87 4.82 2.94
C THR A 240 -14.38 6.25 2.76
N VAL A 241 -15.60 6.41 2.23
CA VAL A 241 -16.20 7.75 2.06
C VAL A 241 -16.28 8.48 3.41
N LEU A 242 -16.63 7.79 4.50
CA LEU A 242 -16.70 8.38 5.83
C LEU A 242 -15.33 8.80 6.36
N GLU A 243 -14.29 7.99 6.16
CA GLU A 243 -12.92 8.37 6.51
C GLU A 243 -12.47 9.59 5.73
N SER A 244 -12.73 9.64 4.42
CA SER A 244 -12.39 10.80 3.60
C SER A 244 -13.11 12.06 4.08
N ILE A 245 -14.41 11.96 4.43
CA ILE A 245 -15.18 13.09 4.99
C ILE A 245 -14.59 13.57 6.32
N HIS A 246 -14.30 12.64 7.25
CA HIS A 246 -13.82 13.00 8.58
C HIS A 246 -12.34 13.37 8.64
N ALA A 247 -11.51 12.86 7.73
CA ALA A 247 -10.10 13.19 7.63
C ALA A 247 -9.84 14.47 6.85
N ARG A 248 -10.81 14.97 6.08
CA ARG A 248 -10.62 16.15 5.23
C ARG A 248 -10.25 17.38 6.06
N THR A 249 -9.15 18.00 5.67
CA THR A 249 -8.70 19.29 6.18
C THR A 249 -8.53 20.31 5.07
N SER A 250 -8.35 21.59 5.44
CA SER A 250 -8.03 22.64 4.47
C SER A 250 -6.51 22.75 4.34
N ILE A 251 -5.99 22.30 3.21
CA ILE A 251 -4.56 22.35 2.90
C ILE A 251 -4.24 23.66 2.19
N ARG A 252 -3.21 24.37 2.64
CA ARG A 252 -2.80 25.69 2.15
C ARG A 252 -1.31 25.77 1.80
N SER A 253 -0.59 24.66 1.91
CA SER A 253 0.82 24.52 1.52
C SER A 253 0.97 23.24 0.68
N TYR A 254 1.70 23.34 -0.42
CA TYR A 254 1.77 22.29 -1.43
C TYR A 254 3.21 21.94 -1.80
N LEU A 255 3.46 20.67 -2.08
CA LEU A 255 4.73 20.22 -2.66
C LEU A 255 4.84 20.75 -4.10
N PRO A 256 6.07 21.00 -4.60
CA PRO A 256 6.32 21.39 -5.99
C PRO A 256 6.17 20.18 -6.93
N LYS A 257 5.01 19.53 -6.89
CA LYS A 257 4.65 18.35 -7.67
C LYS A 257 3.35 18.63 -8.42
N GLU A 258 3.37 18.42 -9.73
CA GLU A 258 2.18 18.56 -10.58
C GLU A 258 1.11 17.50 -10.25
N VAL A 259 -0.15 17.85 -10.48
CA VAL A 259 -1.28 16.94 -10.37
C VAL A 259 -1.52 16.26 -11.71
N GLU A 260 -1.55 14.93 -11.72
CA GLU A 260 -1.74 14.14 -12.93
C GLU A 260 -3.10 14.42 -13.60
N GLU A 261 -3.17 14.46 -14.93
CA GLU A 261 -4.41 14.76 -15.68
C GLU A 261 -5.57 13.83 -15.31
N GLU A 262 -5.28 12.56 -15.09
CA GLU A 262 -6.27 11.58 -14.66
C GLU A 262 -6.94 11.99 -13.34
N LYS A 263 -6.17 12.50 -12.38
CA LYS A 263 -6.72 12.98 -11.12
C LYS A 263 -7.51 14.27 -11.30
N VAL A 264 -7.08 15.16 -12.19
CA VAL A 264 -7.87 16.36 -12.53
C VAL A 264 -9.23 15.96 -13.11
N GLU A 265 -9.26 14.97 -14.01
CA GLU A 265 -10.51 14.42 -14.55
C GLU A 265 -11.37 13.79 -13.44
N GLN A 266 -10.78 13.00 -12.54
CA GLN A 266 -11.49 12.37 -11.42
C GLN A 266 -12.11 13.43 -10.48
N LEU A 267 -11.39 14.52 -10.18
CA LEU A 267 -11.90 15.65 -9.40
C LEU A 267 -13.13 16.28 -10.06
N LEU A 268 -13.06 16.52 -11.37
CA LEU A 268 -14.15 17.12 -12.14
C LEU A 268 -15.35 16.16 -12.24
N ARG A 269 -15.14 14.87 -12.47
CA ARG A 269 -16.20 13.85 -12.49
C ARG A 269 -16.90 13.76 -11.14
N ALA A 270 -16.15 13.78 -10.04
CA ALA A 270 -16.72 13.79 -8.70
C ALA A 270 -17.55 15.06 -8.45
N ALA A 271 -17.02 16.23 -8.82
CA ALA A 271 -17.76 17.49 -8.76
C ALA A 271 -19.07 17.40 -9.55
N MET A 272 -18.99 16.84 -10.77
CA MET A 272 -20.14 16.70 -11.66
C MET A 272 -21.15 15.63 -11.24
N ALA A 273 -20.82 14.79 -10.25
CA ALA A 273 -21.74 13.81 -9.69
C ALA A 273 -22.66 14.39 -8.60
N ALA A 274 -22.51 15.67 -8.24
CA ALA A 274 -23.35 16.31 -7.24
C ALA A 274 -24.83 16.43 -7.72
N PRO A 275 -25.81 16.44 -6.80
CA PRO A 275 -27.18 16.72 -7.18
C PRO A 275 -27.33 18.19 -7.63
N THR A 276 -28.31 18.47 -8.49
CA THR A 276 -28.71 19.85 -8.83
C THR A 276 -30.21 20.05 -8.81
N ALA A 277 -30.62 21.28 -8.50
CA ALA A 277 -32.01 21.67 -8.50
C ALA A 277 -32.65 21.41 -9.87
N THR A 278 -33.68 20.56 -9.91
CA THR A 278 -34.37 20.14 -11.14
C THR A 278 -33.43 19.57 -12.23
N ASN A 279 -32.27 19.03 -11.82
CA ASN A 279 -31.22 18.53 -12.70
C ASN A 279 -30.69 19.56 -13.73
N LYS A 280 -30.65 20.86 -13.37
CA LYS A 280 -30.20 21.92 -14.28
C LYS A 280 -28.72 21.89 -14.63
N GLN A 281 -27.90 21.33 -13.75
CA GLN A 281 -26.43 21.29 -13.92
C GLN A 281 -25.85 22.67 -14.25
N PRO A 282 -26.17 23.73 -13.48
CA PRO A 282 -25.74 25.09 -13.80
C PRO A 282 -24.29 25.34 -13.36
N TRP A 283 -23.42 24.34 -13.44
CA TRP A 283 -22.02 24.46 -13.06
C TRP A 283 -21.14 24.71 -14.29
N ALA A 284 -20.09 25.49 -14.09
CA ALA A 284 -18.96 25.59 -15.00
C ALA A 284 -17.66 25.51 -14.19
N PHE A 285 -16.60 24.97 -14.79
CA PHE A 285 -15.32 24.75 -14.11
C PHE A 285 -14.20 25.32 -14.96
N ILE A 286 -13.35 26.14 -14.35
CA ILE A 286 -12.14 26.66 -14.99
C ILE A 286 -10.94 26.00 -14.33
N VAL A 287 -10.23 25.16 -15.08
CA VAL A 287 -9.01 24.46 -14.63
C VAL A 287 -7.80 25.34 -14.95
N ILE A 288 -7.00 25.66 -13.94
CA ILE A 288 -5.89 26.60 -14.07
C ILE A 288 -4.60 25.91 -13.62
N LYS A 289 -3.68 25.75 -14.58
CA LYS A 289 -2.30 25.27 -14.34
C LYS A 289 -1.24 26.34 -14.65
N GLU A 290 -1.62 27.38 -15.38
CA GLU A 290 -0.72 28.47 -15.75
C GLU A 290 -0.30 29.27 -14.52
N LYS A 291 1.01 29.39 -14.31
CA LYS A 291 1.55 29.91 -13.05
C LYS A 291 1.27 31.39 -12.89
N GLU A 292 1.26 32.13 -13.99
CA GLU A 292 0.96 33.55 -14.08
C GLU A 292 -0.46 33.81 -13.57
N VAL A 293 -1.45 33.04 -14.04
CA VAL A 293 -2.85 33.16 -13.64
C VAL A 293 -3.03 32.78 -12.15
N LEU A 294 -2.38 31.71 -11.70
CA LEU A 294 -2.38 31.31 -10.28
C LEU A 294 -1.79 32.40 -9.37
N ASN A 295 -0.69 33.02 -9.81
CA ASN A 295 -0.04 34.11 -9.11
C ASN A 295 -0.92 35.37 -9.04
N GLU A 296 -1.62 35.70 -10.12
CA GLU A 296 -2.55 36.82 -10.17
C GLU A 296 -3.73 36.58 -9.23
N LEU A 297 -4.39 35.42 -9.30
CA LEU A 297 -5.48 35.05 -8.40
C LEU A 297 -5.05 35.13 -6.92
N GLY A 298 -3.91 34.56 -6.58
CA GLY A 298 -3.41 34.58 -5.20
C GLY A 298 -2.90 35.95 -4.73
N SER A 299 -2.59 36.86 -5.65
CA SER A 299 -2.21 38.25 -5.32
C SER A 299 -3.43 39.14 -5.12
N THR A 300 -4.46 38.93 -5.92
CA THR A 300 -5.67 39.77 -5.95
C THR A 300 -6.67 39.37 -4.87
N LEU A 301 -6.84 38.08 -4.60
CA LEU A 301 -7.84 37.59 -3.64
C LEU A 301 -7.27 37.49 -2.21
N PRO A 302 -7.92 38.11 -1.20
CA PRO A 302 -7.37 38.18 0.15
C PRO A 302 -7.19 36.83 0.85
N TYR A 303 -8.01 35.84 0.47
CA TYR A 303 -8.05 34.51 1.09
C TYR A 303 -7.59 33.37 0.17
N ALA A 304 -7.04 33.69 -1.01
CA ALA A 304 -6.54 32.69 -1.97
C ALA A 304 -5.01 32.74 -2.16
N LYS A 305 -4.26 33.31 -1.20
CA LYS A 305 -2.80 33.50 -1.30
C LYS A 305 -2.04 32.21 -1.63
N MET A 306 -2.51 31.08 -1.12
CA MET A 306 -1.94 29.75 -1.38
C MET A 306 -2.04 29.31 -2.85
N ALA A 307 -2.90 29.94 -3.67
CA ALA A 307 -2.96 29.68 -5.11
C ALA A 307 -1.60 29.95 -5.79
N LYS A 308 -0.81 30.89 -5.25
CA LYS A 308 0.55 31.18 -5.76
C LYS A 308 1.50 30.00 -5.65
N GLU A 309 1.28 29.09 -4.69
CA GLU A 309 2.15 27.95 -4.43
C GLU A 309 1.56 26.65 -4.99
N ALA A 310 0.24 26.59 -5.17
CA ALA A 310 -0.43 25.44 -5.73
C ALA A 310 0.03 25.14 -7.17
N PRO A 311 0.10 23.86 -7.57
CA PRO A 311 0.31 23.43 -8.95
C PRO A 311 -0.98 23.50 -9.80
N LEU A 312 -2.14 23.57 -9.15
CA LEU A 312 -3.45 23.55 -9.80
C LEU A 312 -4.43 24.42 -9.00
N ALA A 313 -5.35 25.10 -9.71
CA ALA A 313 -6.59 25.58 -9.11
C ALA A 313 -7.78 25.24 -10.02
N ILE A 314 -8.93 24.96 -9.39
CA ILE A 314 -10.20 24.80 -10.09
C ILE A 314 -11.15 25.87 -9.59
N VAL A 315 -11.64 26.73 -10.48
CA VAL A 315 -12.65 27.74 -10.16
C VAL A 315 -14.02 27.16 -10.49
N VAL A 316 -14.82 26.93 -9.45
CA VAL A 316 -16.19 26.45 -9.61
C VAL A 316 -17.11 27.65 -9.79
N CYS A 317 -17.88 27.65 -10.87
CA CYS A 317 -18.74 28.75 -11.27
C CYS A 317 -20.20 28.29 -11.43
N GLY A 318 -21.13 29.23 -11.25
CA GLY A 318 -22.50 29.10 -11.71
C GLY A 318 -22.66 29.63 -13.14
N ASP A 319 -23.31 28.87 -14.01
CA ASP A 319 -23.75 29.29 -15.34
C ASP A 319 -25.21 29.70 -15.27
N LEU A 320 -25.45 31.02 -15.20
CA LEU A 320 -26.79 31.57 -15.01
C LEU A 320 -27.71 31.33 -16.23
N THR A 321 -27.16 30.97 -17.39
CA THR A 321 -27.98 30.61 -18.56
C THR A 321 -28.67 29.25 -18.40
N LYS A 322 -28.13 28.39 -17.54
CA LYS A 322 -28.68 27.07 -17.20
C LYS A 322 -29.46 27.07 -15.89
N ALA A 323 -29.27 28.09 -15.06
CA ALA A 323 -29.95 28.21 -13.77
C ALA A 323 -31.47 28.22 -13.92
N ILE A 324 -32.16 27.87 -12.83
CA ILE A 324 -33.62 27.96 -12.76
C ILE A 324 -34.02 29.44 -12.89
N SER A 325 -35.04 29.75 -13.68
CA SER A 325 -35.53 31.11 -13.82
C SER A 325 -36.41 31.54 -12.64
N GLY A 326 -36.54 32.85 -12.41
CA GLY A 326 -37.48 33.41 -11.42
C GLY A 326 -37.04 33.13 -9.98
N ALA A 327 -37.97 32.70 -9.12
CA ALA A 327 -37.72 32.52 -7.69
C ALA A 327 -36.64 31.47 -7.35
N GLY A 328 -36.31 30.56 -8.28
CA GLY A 328 -35.26 29.57 -8.11
C GLY A 328 -33.89 30.00 -8.64
N SER A 329 -33.73 31.26 -9.07
CA SER A 329 -32.50 31.74 -9.71
C SER A 329 -31.26 31.65 -8.86
N ASP A 330 -31.37 31.63 -7.53
CA ASP A 330 -30.21 31.49 -6.65
C ASP A 330 -29.78 30.03 -6.39
N TYR A 331 -30.53 29.03 -6.87
CA TYR A 331 -30.21 27.62 -6.61
C TYR A 331 -28.85 27.17 -7.16
N TRP A 332 -28.30 27.89 -8.15
CA TRP A 332 -26.94 27.63 -8.65
C TRP A 332 -25.89 27.69 -7.54
N VAL A 333 -26.12 28.48 -6.47
CA VAL A 333 -25.19 28.59 -5.35
C VAL A 333 -25.11 27.28 -4.59
N GLN A 334 -26.26 26.66 -4.26
CA GLN A 334 -26.30 25.34 -3.60
C GLN A 334 -25.76 24.26 -4.52
N ASP A 335 -26.14 24.30 -5.80
CA ASP A 335 -25.70 23.33 -6.81
C ASP A 335 -24.17 23.34 -6.94
N ALA A 336 -23.55 24.51 -7.14
CA ALA A 336 -22.10 24.64 -7.25
C ALA A 336 -21.37 24.38 -5.92
N SER A 337 -22.02 24.63 -4.78
CA SER A 337 -21.47 24.30 -3.46
C SER A 337 -21.39 22.79 -3.24
N ALA A 338 -22.42 22.04 -3.63
CA ALA A 338 -22.41 20.58 -3.58
C ALA A 338 -21.33 20.00 -4.49
N ALA A 339 -21.20 20.52 -5.71
CA ALA A 339 -20.13 20.14 -6.63
C ALA A 339 -18.73 20.41 -6.03
N THR A 340 -18.56 21.55 -5.36
CA THR A 340 -17.28 21.87 -4.71
C THR A 340 -16.98 20.94 -3.54
N GLU A 341 -17.96 20.59 -2.69
CA GLU A 341 -17.68 19.65 -1.59
C GLU A 341 -17.31 18.26 -2.11
N ASN A 342 -17.98 17.76 -3.16
CA ASN A 342 -17.57 16.52 -3.82
C ASN A 342 -16.13 16.58 -4.34
N LEU A 343 -15.74 17.69 -4.95
CA LEU A 343 -14.37 17.93 -5.43
C LEU A 343 -13.36 17.87 -4.26
N LEU A 344 -13.68 18.50 -3.14
CA LEU A 344 -12.80 18.51 -1.96
C LEU A 344 -12.65 17.13 -1.33
N LEU A 345 -13.73 16.34 -1.28
CA LEU A 345 -13.71 14.97 -0.78
C LEU A 345 -12.94 14.04 -1.71
N ALA A 346 -13.11 14.21 -3.03
CA ALA A 346 -12.34 13.46 -4.03
C ALA A 346 -10.84 13.79 -3.93
N ALA A 347 -10.47 15.05 -3.72
CA ALA A 347 -9.08 15.44 -3.49
C ALA A 347 -8.48 14.66 -2.31
N GLN A 348 -9.16 14.64 -1.16
CA GLN A 348 -8.74 13.87 0.02
C GLN A 348 -8.56 12.38 -0.32
N GLY A 349 -9.54 11.76 -0.98
CA GLY A 349 -9.51 10.34 -1.34
C GLY A 349 -8.39 9.99 -2.35
N LEU A 350 -7.96 10.94 -3.16
CA LEU A 350 -6.86 10.79 -4.12
C LEU A 350 -5.47 11.13 -3.52
N GLY A 351 -5.41 11.42 -2.21
CA GLY A 351 -4.18 11.86 -1.53
C GLY A 351 -3.73 13.28 -1.88
N LEU A 352 -4.64 14.10 -2.42
CA LEU A 352 -4.43 15.51 -2.71
C LEU A 352 -4.96 16.38 -1.57
N GLY A 353 -4.34 17.53 -1.37
CA GLY A 353 -4.81 18.60 -0.53
C GLY A 353 -5.56 19.65 -1.32
N ALA A 354 -6.65 20.19 -0.76
CA ALA A 354 -7.40 21.27 -1.35
C ALA A 354 -7.99 22.21 -0.30
N VAL A 355 -8.35 23.44 -0.72
CA VAL A 355 -9.02 24.41 0.16
C VAL A 355 -10.06 25.22 -0.60
N TRP A 356 -11.23 25.37 0.00
CA TRP A 356 -12.25 26.31 -0.47
C TRP A 356 -11.81 27.75 -0.20
N THR A 357 -11.66 28.57 -1.25
CA THR A 357 -11.44 30.02 -1.12
C THR A 357 -12.62 30.79 -1.72
N GLY A 358 -13.38 31.50 -0.87
CA GLY A 358 -14.66 32.09 -1.25
C GLY A 358 -14.54 33.35 -2.10
N VAL A 359 -15.27 33.38 -3.22
CA VAL A 359 -15.37 34.51 -4.16
C VAL A 359 -16.75 35.17 -4.03
N TYR A 360 -17.81 34.47 -4.45
CA TYR A 360 -19.20 34.87 -4.22
C TYR A 360 -19.55 34.78 -2.71
N PRO A 361 -20.41 35.66 -2.15
CA PRO A 361 -21.22 36.71 -2.80
C PRO A 361 -20.56 38.09 -2.89
N ILE A 362 -19.25 38.21 -2.62
CA ILE A 362 -18.57 39.50 -2.59
C ILE A 362 -18.36 40.01 -4.02
N LYS A 363 -19.14 41.01 -4.42
CA LYS A 363 -19.20 41.52 -5.81
C LYS A 363 -17.84 41.94 -6.35
N GLU A 364 -17.01 42.56 -5.51
CA GLU A 364 -15.66 42.99 -5.88
C GLU A 364 -14.79 41.78 -6.25
N ARG A 365 -14.85 40.69 -5.46
CA ARG A 365 -14.09 39.47 -5.75
C ARG A 365 -14.59 38.78 -7.00
N VAL A 366 -15.91 38.73 -7.20
CA VAL A 366 -16.52 38.17 -8.41
C VAL A 366 -15.99 38.89 -9.64
N LYS A 367 -16.01 40.23 -9.65
CA LYS A 367 -15.52 41.05 -10.77
C LYS A 367 -14.03 40.83 -11.04
N GLU A 368 -13.20 40.77 -10.01
CA GLU A 368 -11.77 40.50 -10.18
C GLU A 368 -11.51 39.13 -10.80
N VAL A 369 -12.18 38.07 -10.33
CA VAL A 369 -12.02 36.72 -10.91
C VAL A 369 -12.55 36.67 -12.34
N GLN A 370 -13.69 37.31 -12.63
CA GLN A 370 -14.22 37.40 -13.99
C GLN A 370 -13.24 38.13 -14.92
N LYS A 371 -12.60 39.21 -14.45
CA LYS A 371 -11.58 39.93 -15.20
C LYS A 371 -10.35 39.06 -15.47
N ILE A 372 -9.77 38.44 -14.43
CA ILE A 372 -8.55 37.62 -14.54
C ILE A 372 -8.75 36.45 -15.50
N LEU A 373 -9.92 35.80 -15.44
CA LEU A 373 -10.21 34.59 -16.22
C LEU A 373 -11.02 34.86 -17.50
N HIS A 374 -11.23 36.13 -17.83
CA HIS A 374 -12.05 36.57 -18.97
C HIS A 374 -13.44 35.92 -19.02
N LEU A 375 -14.08 35.76 -17.85
CA LEU A 375 -15.40 35.15 -17.77
C LEU A 375 -16.48 36.13 -18.25
N PRO A 376 -17.48 35.66 -19.02
CA PRO A 376 -18.63 36.49 -19.35
C PRO A 376 -19.51 36.74 -18.11
N GLU A 377 -20.33 37.78 -18.15
CA GLU A 377 -21.12 38.26 -17.00
C GLU A 377 -22.04 37.20 -16.40
N TYR A 378 -22.55 36.28 -17.23
CA TYR A 378 -23.46 35.19 -16.80
C TYR A 378 -22.74 33.98 -16.19
N ILE A 379 -21.40 33.94 -16.17
CA ILE A 379 -20.61 32.93 -15.46
C ILE A 379 -20.12 33.57 -14.15
N ILE A 380 -20.67 33.10 -13.03
CA ILE A 380 -20.40 33.65 -11.70
C ILE A 380 -19.45 32.72 -10.93
N PRO A 381 -18.20 33.11 -10.66
CA PRO A 381 -17.29 32.31 -9.84
C PRO A 381 -17.78 32.23 -8.39
N LEU A 382 -18.08 31.01 -7.92
CA LEU A 382 -18.44 30.73 -6.53
C LEU A 382 -17.21 30.77 -5.63
N ASN A 383 -16.16 30.04 -6.03
CA ASN A 383 -14.94 29.86 -5.27
C ASN A 383 -13.76 29.56 -6.20
N VAL A 384 -12.55 29.77 -5.68
CA VAL A 384 -11.31 29.21 -6.25
C VAL A 384 -10.86 28.09 -5.32
N VAL A 385 -10.55 26.93 -5.87
CA VAL A 385 -10.06 25.77 -5.12
C VAL A 385 -8.62 25.48 -5.55
N PRO A 386 -7.60 25.97 -4.82
CA PRO A 386 -6.22 25.52 -5.00
C PRO A 386 -6.09 24.05 -4.59
N VAL A 387 -5.40 23.26 -5.41
CA VAL A 387 -5.23 21.82 -5.28
C VAL A 387 -3.76 21.45 -5.52
N GLY A 388 -3.24 20.50 -4.75
CA GLY A 388 -1.91 19.95 -4.95
C GLY A 388 -1.60 18.86 -3.94
N TYR A 389 -0.39 18.32 -4.01
CA TYR A 389 0.08 17.41 -2.97
C TYR A 389 0.36 18.17 -1.68
N PRO A 390 -0.17 17.75 -0.53
CA PRO A 390 -0.02 18.49 0.71
C PRO A 390 1.44 18.53 1.18
N ALA A 391 1.94 19.72 1.50
CA ALA A 391 3.22 19.92 2.20
C ALA A 391 3.03 20.18 3.72
N GLU A 392 1.81 19.98 4.20
CA GLU A 392 1.42 20.09 5.60
C GLU A 392 0.46 18.96 5.97
N ASN A 393 0.40 18.59 7.25
CA ASN A 393 -0.49 17.54 7.73
C ASN A 393 -1.30 18.03 8.95
N PRO A 394 -2.24 18.98 8.77
CA PRO A 394 -3.07 19.46 9.86
C PRO A 394 -4.02 18.36 10.34
N LEU A 395 -4.25 18.31 11.66
CA LEU A 395 -5.20 17.37 12.23
C LEU A 395 -6.65 17.80 11.93
N PRO A 396 -7.54 16.84 11.59
CA PRO A 396 -8.97 17.11 11.49
C PRO A 396 -9.53 17.64 12.81
N LYS A 397 -10.50 18.55 12.70
CA LYS A 397 -11.18 19.12 13.87
C LYS A 397 -12.49 18.38 14.10
N ASP A 398 -12.76 17.98 15.34
CA ASP A 398 -14.10 17.58 15.72
C ASP A 398 -15.01 18.82 15.74
N LYS A 399 -16.00 18.82 14.85
CA LYS A 399 -16.98 19.90 14.71
C LYS A 399 -18.39 19.45 15.14
N TRP A 400 -18.53 18.24 15.66
CA TRP A 400 -19.81 17.74 16.16
C TRP A 400 -20.27 18.59 17.34
N LYS A 401 -21.48 19.12 17.22
CA LYS A 401 -22.12 19.98 18.20
C LYS A 401 -23.56 19.52 18.37
N PRO A 402 -23.87 18.68 19.37
CA PRO A 402 -25.22 18.14 19.54
C PRO A 402 -26.28 19.22 19.71
N GLU A 403 -25.91 20.42 20.19
CA GLU A 403 -26.78 21.58 20.29
C GLU A 403 -27.31 22.10 18.94
N ASN A 404 -26.65 21.78 17.82
CA ASN A 404 -27.13 22.13 16.48
C ASN A 404 -28.18 21.14 15.92
N VAL A 405 -28.50 20.07 16.66
CA VAL A 405 -29.42 19.00 16.21
C VAL A 405 -30.76 19.14 16.91
N HIS A 406 -31.81 19.42 16.12
CA HIS A 406 -33.18 19.55 16.62
C HIS A 406 -34.09 18.49 16.00
N TYR A 407 -34.72 17.66 16.82
CA TYR A 407 -35.68 16.66 16.35
C TYR A 407 -37.07 17.27 16.14
N ASN A 408 -37.67 16.99 14.98
CA ASN A 408 -39.00 17.43 14.51
C ASN A 408 -39.15 18.94 14.27
N ARG A 409 -38.82 19.79 15.26
CA ARG A 409 -38.95 21.25 15.18
C ARG A 409 -37.76 21.92 15.86
N TRP A 410 -37.47 23.16 15.45
CA TRP A 410 -36.48 24.00 16.11
C TRP A 410 -36.84 24.18 17.58
N LYS A 411 -35.85 24.02 18.45
CA LYS A 411 -35.98 24.24 19.90
C LYS A 411 -35.02 25.34 20.28
N GLU A 412 -35.55 26.47 20.75
CA GLU A 412 -34.72 27.50 21.36
C GLU A 412 -34.10 26.93 22.63
N ILE A 413 -32.77 26.93 22.68
CA ILE A 413 -32.02 26.62 23.90
C ILE A 413 -32.04 27.92 24.70
N ARG A 414 -32.86 27.95 25.76
CA ARG A 414 -32.93 29.08 26.70
C ARG A 414 -31.84 29.01 27.75
#